data_AF-A0A969GDC3-F1
#
_entry.id   AF-A0A969GDC3-F1
#
_cell.length_a   1.000
_cell.length_b   1.000
_cell.length_c   1.000
_cell.angle_alpha   90.00
_cell.angle_beta   90.00
_cell.angle_gamma   90.00
#
_symmetry.space_group_name_H-M   'P 1'
#
loop_
_entity.id
_entity.type
_entity.pdbx_description
1 polymer ?
#
loop_
_entity_poly.entity_id
_entity_poly.type
_entity_poly.pdbx_seq_one_letter_code
_entity_poly.pdbx_strand_id
1 'polypeptide(L)'
;MLNSASQLATEIEAEYISIRFDESASSPPSSWIQHPTYLTYLIDLTPAADDLLKKFSSDHRNHIRKSLKKGFQIRFGHLDLLDDAYEAIAKSMHELGSPYHSKTYLKKMAEYLGDTLEFAVTYDSRRKITGGGVFIFQDKTIFNLHANILHFARSNYAGEFLYWSVIERSIQKGLSTFDLGRRFNRLWQ
;
A
#
# COMPACT_ATOMS: atom_id res chain seq x y z
N MET A 1 5.75 -10.24 -25.72
CA MET A 1 6.04 -10.30 -24.27
C MET A 1 6.13 -11.74 -23.78
N LEU A 2 5.08 -12.57 -23.89
CA LEU A 2 5.13 -13.98 -23.42
C LEU A 2 6.20 -14.83 -24.10
N ASN A 3 6.33 -14.77 -25.44
CA ASN A 3 7.38 -15.50 -26.15
C ASN A 3 8.79 -15.09 -25.73
N SER A 4 9.00 -13.78 -25.49
CA SER A 4 10.29 -13.26 -25.01
C SER A 4 10.61 -13.74 -23.60
N ALA A 5 9.59 -13.83 -22.72
CA ALA A 5 9.75 -14.40 -21.39
C ALA A 5 10.11 -15.89 -21.45
N SER A 6 9.47 -16.66 -22.35
CA SER A 6 9.79 -18.07 -22.58
C SER A 6 11.21 -18.28 -23.11
N GLN A 7 11.65 -17.43 -24.04
CA GLN A 7 13.01 -17.48 -24.56
C GLN A 7 14.04 -17.21 -23.46
N LEU A 8 13.85 -16.15 -22.68
CA LEU A 8 14.73 -15.81 -21.57
C LEU A 8 14.78 -16.93 -20.52
N ALA A 9 13.65 -17.58 -20.22
CA ALA A 9 13.61 -18.70 -19.28
C ALA A 9 14.46 -19.89 -19.75
N THR A 10 14.45 -20.19 -21.05
CA THR A 10 15.35 -21.20 -21.63
C THR A 10 16.81 -20.78 -21.54
N GLU A 11 17.12 -19.51 -21.85
CA GLU A 11 18.49 -18.98 -21.81
C GLU A 11 19.11 -19.00 -20.40
N ILE A 12 18.30 -18.78 -19.36
CA ILE A 12 18.77 -18.79 -17.95
C ILE A 12 18.51 -20.13 -17.24
N GLU A 13 18.07 -21.17 -17.96
CA GLU A 13 17.72 -22.48 -17.42
C GLU A 13 16.72 -22.41 -16.24
N ALA A 14 15.75 -21.51 -16.32
CA ALA A 14 14.73 -21.35 -15.28
C ALA A 14 13.77 -22.55 -15.26
N GLU A 15 13.50 -23.09 -14.08
CA GLU A 15 12.57 -24.21 -13.88
C GLU A 15 11.12 -23.85 -14.23
N TYR A 16 10.71 -22.60 -13.98
CA TYR A 16 9.37 -22.12 -14.31
C TYR A 16 9.33 -20.60 -14.49
N ILE A 17 8.27 -20.12 -15.14
CA ILE A 17 7.94 -18.69 -15.26
C ILE A 17 6.66 -18.43 -14.47
N SER A 18 6.68 -17.44 -13.59
CA SER A 18 5.47 -16.92 -12.94
C SER A 18 5.17 -15.53 -13.50
N ILE A 19 4.01 -15.38 -14.15
CA ILE A 19 3.52 -14.09 -14.63
C ILE A 19 2.23 -13.75 -13.91
N ARG A 20 2.08 -12.47 -13.58
CA ARG A 20 0.84 -11.91 -13.04
C ARG A 20 0.28 -10.94 -14.05
N PHE A 21 -1.01 -11.02 -14.25
CA PHE A 21 -1.77 -10.21 -15.18
C PHE A 21 -2.76 -9.36 -14.39
N ASP A 22 -3.05 -8.16 -14.89
CA ASP A 22 -4.30 -7.49 -14.56
C ASP A 22 -5.41 -7.97 -15.52
N GLU A 23 -6.65 -7.53 -15.29
CA GLU A 23 -7.80 -7.93 -16.12
C GLU A 23 -7.72 -7.41 -17.57
N SER A 24 -6.85 -6.45 -17.87
CA SER A 24 -6.67 -5.89 -19.20
C SER A 24 -5.69 -6.70 -20.07
N ALA A 25 -4.92 -7.60 -19.46
CA ALA A 25 -3.97 -8.43 -20.18
C ALA A 25 -4.66 -9.54 -21.00
N SER A 26 -3.96 -10.01 -22.04
CA SER A 26 -4.41 -11.15 -22.83
C SER A 26 -4.58 -12.40 -21.97
N SER A 27 -5.58 -13.23 -22.28
CA SER A 27 -5.77 -14.52 -21.60
C SER A 27 -4.47 -15.33 -21.63
N PRO A 28 -4.06 -15.92 -20.49
CA PRO A 28 -2.86 -16.75 -20.45
C PRO A 28 -3.02 -17.94 -21.41
N PRO A 29 -1.91 -18.46 -21.98
CA PRO A 29 -1.96 -19.65 -22.82
C PRO A 29 -2.62 -20.82 -22.07
N SER A 30 -3.39 -21.64 -22.78
CA SER A 30 -4.16 -22.74 -22.17
C SER A 30 -3.31 -23.79 -21.46
N SER A 31 -2.02 -23.90 -21.81
CA SER A 31 -1.06 -24.81 -21.16
C SER A 31 -0.55 -24.30 -19.81
N TRP A 32 -0.88 -23.07 -19.41
CA TRP A 32 -0.37 -22.46 -18.18
C TRP A 32 -1.28 -22.76 -17.00
N ILE A 33 -0.66 -23.13 -15.87
CA ILE A 33 -1.38 -23.39 -14.63
C ILE A 33 -1.69 -22.05 -13.96
N GLN A 34 -2.96 -21.82 -13.65
CA GLN A 34 -3.42 -20.63 -12.95
C GLN A 34 -3.50 -20.88 -11.44
N HIS A 35 -2.96 -19.94 -10.66
CA HIS A 35 -3.00 -19.98 -9.19
C HIS A 35 -3.72 -18.74 -8.65
N PRO A 36 -5.07 -18.72 -8.57
CA PRO A 36 -5.87 -17.58 -8.10
C PRO A 36 -5.86 -17.45 -6.57
N THR A 37 -4.71 -17.70 -5.94
CA THR A 37 -4.53 -17.74 -4.49
C THR A 37 -4.64 -16.35 -3.85
N TYR A 38 -4.49 -15.29 -4.63
CA TYR A 38 -4.45 -13.93 -4.12
C TYR A 38 -5.21 -12.97 -5.00
N LEU A 39 -5.77 -11.94 -4.37
CA LEU A 39 -6.46 -10.83 -5.00
C LEU A 39 -5.70 -9.54 -4.70
N THR A 40 -5.74 -8.61 -5.66
CA THR A 40 -5.28 -7.23 -5.48
C THR A 40 -6.50 -6.34 -5.36
N TYR A 41 -6.49 -5.40 -4.41
CA TYR A 41 -7.59 -4.47 -4.21
C TYR A 41 -7.20 -3.10 -4.75
N LEU A 42 -7.95 -2.64 -5.75
CA LEU A 42 -7.75 -1.34 -6.38
C LEU A 42 -8.87 -0.39 -5.96
N ILE A 43 -8.51 0.84 -5.58
CA ILE A 43 -9.47 1.95 -5.42
C ILE A 43 -9.35 2.85 -6.65
N ASP A 44 -10.48 3.09 -7.30
CA ASP A 44 -10.65 4.12 -8.32
C ASP A 44 -10.61 5.52 -7.67
N LEU A 45 -9.55 6.27 -7.96
CA LEU A 45 -9.31 7.63 -7.48
C LEU A 45 -9.75 8.71 -8.48
N THR A 46 -10.38 8.34 -9.61
CA THR A 46 -10.87 9.33 -10.58
C THR A 46 -11.95 10.28 -10.05
N PRO A 47 -12.84 9.90 -9.11
CA PRO A 47 -13.80 10.84 -8.53
C PRO A 47 -13.15 11.82 -7.55
N ALA A 48 -13.83 12.94 -7.28
CA ALA A 48 -13.48 13.82 -6.17
C ALA A 48 -13.58 13.06 -4.83
N ALA A 49 -12.78 13.47 -3.84
CA ALA A 49 -12.71 12.78 -2.54
C ALA A 49 -14.09 12.62 -1.88
N ASP A 50 -14.93 13.66 -1.86
CA ASP A 50 -16.27 13.59 -1.30
C ASP A 50 -17.20 12.59 -2.02
N ASP A 51 -17.02 12.41 -3.33
CA ASP A 51 -17.80 11.45 -4.11
C ASP A 51 -17.28 10.03 -3.93
N LEU A 52 -15.96 9.85 -3.85
CA LEU A 52 -15.35 8.57 -3.48
C LEU A 52 -15.79 8.14 -2.07
N LEU A 53 -15.84 9.07 -1.11
CA LEU A 53 -16.29 8.78 0.25
C LEU A 53 -17.70 8.18 0.25
N LYS A 54 -18.60 8.66 -0.60
CA LYS A 54 -19.99 8.14 -0.72
C LYS A 54 -20.03 6.69 -1.22
N LYS A 55 -19.04 6.23 -2.00
CA LYS A 55 -18.94 4.85 -2.51
C LYS A 55 -18.65 3.83 -1.39
N PHE A 56 -18.04 4.24 -0.27
CA PHE A 56 -17.80 3.33 0.87
C PHE A 56 -19.07 3.03 1.66
N SER A 57 -19.09 1.92 2.39
CA SER A 57 -20.22 1.55 3.27
C SER A 57 -20.48 2.60 4.35
N SER A 58 -21.71 2.67 4.87
CA SER A 58 -22.08 3.61 5.93
C SER A 58 -21.19 3.49 7.16
N ASP A 59 -20.86 2.26 7.56
CA ASP A 59 -19.97 1.98 8.69
C ASP A 59 -18.55 2.51 8.43
N HIS A 60 -17.97 2.20 7.26
CA HIS A 60 -16.62 2.65 6.92
C HIS A 60 -16.52 4.18 6.85
N ARG A 61 -17.52 4.84 6.24
CA ARG A 61 -17.60 6.32 6.23
C ARG A 61 -17.68 6.90 7.63
N ASN A 62 -18.39 6.25 8.55
CA ASN A 62 -18.49 6.70 9.94
C ASN A 62 -17.13 6.58 10.65
N HIS A 63 -16.36 5.52 10.40
CA HIS A 63 -15.01 5.38 10.96
C HIS A 63 -14.04 6.43 10.41
N ILE A 64 -14.04 6.69 9.10
CA ILE A 64 -13.26 7.78 8.50
C ILE A 64 -13.61 9.13 9.15
N ARG A 65 -14.90 9.47 9.24
CA ARG A 65 -15.34 10.74 9.85
C ARG A 65 -14.96 10.86 11.32
N LYS A 66 -14.98 9.74 12.07
CA LYS A 66 -14.51 9.71 13.46
C LYS A 66 -13.02 9.94 13.53
N SER A 67 -12.22 9.31 12.67
CA SER A 67 -10.77 9.43 12.68
C SER A 67 -10.31 10.87 12.41
N LEU A 68 -10.95 11.57 11.47
CA LEU A 68 -10.68 12.98 11.14
C LEU A 68 -10.92 13.94 12.32
N LYS A 69 -11.81 13.59 13.27
CA LYS A 69 -12.13 14.40 14.45
C LYS A 69 -11.22 14.10 15.65
N LYS A 70 -10.32 13.12 15.57
CA LYS A 70 -9.47 12.68 16.69
C LYS A 70 -8.20 13.52 16.86
N GLY A 71 -7.98 14.51 15.98
CA GLY A 71 -6.81 15.39 16.06
C GLY A 71 -5.50 14.71 15.67
N PHE A 72 -5.56 13.63 14.89
CA PHE A 72 -4.36 13.06 14.27
C PHE A 72 -3.76 14.05 13.28
N GLN A 73 -2.44 13.95 13.13
CA GLN A 73 -1.66 14.67 12.12
C GLN A 73 -0.95 13.66 11.23
N ILE A 74 -0.71 14.03 9.98
CA ILE A 74 0.07 13.22 9.05
C ILE A 74 1.18 14.07 8.44
N ARG A 75 2.35 13.46 8.29
CA ARG A 75 3.45 14.02 7.51
C ARG A 75 3.76 13.09 6.34
N PHE A 76 4.02 13.70 5.19
CA PHE A 76 4.52 13.04 4.00
C PHE A 76 5.93 13.55 3.74
N GLY A 77 6.84 12.66 3.37
CA GLY A 77 8.26 13.00 3.21
C GLY A 77 9.06 11.86 2.61
N HIS A 78 10.38 12.03 2.59
CA HIS A 78 11.31 11.06 2.02
C HIS A 78 12.31 10.64 3.12
N LEU A 79 13.61 10.71 2.86
CA LEU A 79 14.64 10.33 3.83
C LEU A 79 14.55 11.12 5.16
N ASP A 80 13.94 12.30 5.19
CA ASP A 80 13.69 13.08 6.41
C ASP A 80 12.67 12.43 7.36
N LEU A 81 11.80 11.55 6.86
CA LEU A 81 10.83 10.78 7.64
C LEU A 81 11.21 9.31 7.85
N LEU A 82 12.37 8.88 7.34
CA LEU A 82 12.79 7.48 7.37
C LEU A 82 12.77 6.89 8.80
N ASP A 83 13.29 7.62 9.78
CA ASP A 83 13.41 7.13 11.15
C ASP A 83 12.03 6.91 11.78
N ASP A 84 11.12 7.88 11.64
CA ASP A 84 9.76 7.80 12.18
C ASP A 84 8.92 6.72 11.48
N ALA A 85 9.04 6.62 10.14
CA ALA A 85 8.37 5.58 9.37
C ALA A 85 8.86 4.18 9.75
N TYR A 86 10.18 4.02 9.91
CA TYR A 86 10.76 2.76 10.36
C TYR A 86 10.31 2.39 11.77
N GLU A 87 10.32 3.34 12.72
CA GLU A 87 9.85 3.09 14.08
C GLU A 87 8.39 2.61 14.07
N ALA A 88 7.51 3.31 13.36
CA ALA A 88 6.10 2.97 13.27
C ALA A 88 5.88 1.55 12.72
N ILE A 89 6.50 1.25 11.58
CA ILE A 89 6.27 0.01 10.85
C ILE A 89 6.92 -1.18 11.56
N ALA A 90 8.20 -1.07 11.92
CA ALA A 90 8.93 -2.17 12.54
C ALA A 90 8.32 -2.55 13.89
N LYS A 91 7.94 -1.57 14.71
CA LYS A 91 7.30 -1.83 16.01
C LYS A 91 5.91 -2.41 15.85
N SER A 92 5.07 -1.91 14.94
CA SER A 92 3.75 -2.48 14.69
C SER A 92 3.83 -3.93 14.18
N MET A 93 4.80 -4.24 13.31
CA MET A 93 5.05 -5.60 12.84
C MET A 93 5.48 -6.52 13.99
N HIS A 94 6.37 -6.02 14.86
CA HIS A 94 6.80 -6.75 16.05
C HIS A 94 5.61 -7.03 17.00
N GLU A 95 4.72 -6.05 17.21
CA GLU A 95 3.47 -6.24 17.99
C GLU A 95 2.53 -7.28 17.35
N LEU A 96 2.62 -7.53 16.04
CA LEU A 96 1.89 -8.58 15.31
C LEU A 96 2.62 -9.93 15.31
N GLY A 97 3.79 -10.03 15.95
CA GLY A 97 4.61 -11.25 15.99
C GLY A 97 5.41 -11.52 14.72
N SER A 98 5.56 -10.52 13.83
CA SER A 98 6.33 -10.64 12.59
C SER A 98 7.57 -9.72 12.62
N PRO A 99 8.74 -10.19 12.18
CA PRO A 99 9.87 -9.29 11.99
C PRO A 99 9.59 -8.34 10.82
N TYR A 100 10.26 -7.20 10.82
CA TYR A 100 10.28 -6.29 9.66
C TYR A 100 11.68 -6.26 9.04
N HIS A 101 11.78 -5.78 7.79
CA HIS A 101 13.05 -5.56 7.14
C HIS A 101 13.90 -4.53 7.91
N SER A 102 15.22 -4.51 7.66
CA SER A 102 16.12 -3.55 8.31
C SER A 102 15.83 -2.12 7.85
N LYS A 103 16.20 -1.12 8.66
CA LYS A 103 16.08 0.30 8.25
C LYS A 103 16.86 0.60 6.96
N THR A 104 17.99 -0.07 6.78
CA THR A 104 18.82 0.04 5.57
C THR A 104 18.05 -0.37 4.32
N TYR A 105 17.14 -1.35 4.40
CA TYR A 105 16.28 -1.73 3.28
C TYR A 105 15.39 -0.57 2.83
N LEU A 106 14.66 0.06 3.76
CA LEU A 106 13.84 1.24 3.44
C LEU A 106 14.67 2.40 2.92
N LYS A 107 15.83 2.66 3.53
CA LYS A 107 16.77 3.70 3.07
C LYS A 107 17.20 3.46 1.63
N LYS A 108 17.60 2.23 1.30
CA LYS A 108 18.05 1.86 -0.05
C LYS A 108 16.91 1.99 -1.06
N MET A 109 15.70 1.55 -0.71
CA MET A 109 14.55 1.74 -1.60
C MET A 109 14.28 3.22 -1.89
N ALA A 110 14.29 4.06 -0.85
CA ALA A 110 14.14 5.51 -0.99
C ALA A 110 15.25 6.11 -1.87
N GLU A 111 16.52 5.73 -1.67
CA GLU A 111 17.64 6.16 -2.52
C GLU A 111 17.48 5.72 -3.99
N TYR A 112 17.02 4.50 -4.26
CA TYR A 112 16.87 3.98 -5.62
C TYR A 112 15.64 4.52 -6.36
N LEU A 113 14.52 4.67 -5.67
CA LEU A 113 13.25 5.11 -6.25
C LEU A 113 13.13 6.65 -6.28
N GLY A 114 13.92 7.36 -5.47
CA GLY A 114 13.90 8.81 -5.38
C GLY A 114 12.49 9.34 -5.12
N ASP A 115 12.09 10.35 -5.88
CA ASP A 115 10.80 11.04 -5.71
C ASP A 115 9.56 10.17 -6.00
N THR A 116 9.76 8.95 -6.54
CA THR A 116 8.67 7.99 -6.73
C THR A 116 8.32 7.22 -5.46
N LEU A 117 9.10 7.33 -4.38
CA LEU A 117 8.75 6.76 -3.08
C LEU A 117 8.47 7.89 -2.07
N GLU A 118 7.39 7.78 -1.31
CA GLU A 118 7.05 8.70 -0.23
C GLU A 118 6.73 7.90 1.04
N PHE A 119 7.29 8.33 2.15
CA PHE A 119 6.87 7.87 3.47
C PHE A 119 5.69 8.73 3.94
N ALA A 120 4.75 8.09 4.62
CA ALA A 120 3.71 8.78 5.38
C ALA A 120 3.79 8.35 6.85
N VAL A 121 3.74 9.29 7.78
CA VAL A 121 3.75 9.00 9.22
C VAL A 121 2.62 9.75 9.89
N THR A 122 1.84 9.03 10.70
CA THR A 122 0.75 9.61 11.48
C THR A 122 1.16 9.82 12.94
N TYR A 123 0.65 10.88 13.54
CA TYR A 123 0.91 11.29 14.91
C TYR A 123 -0.40 11.61 15.62
N ASP A 124 -0.47 11.39 16.93
CA ASP A 124 -1.56 11.89 17.76
C ASP A 124 -1.40 13.39 18.10
N SER A 125 -2.38 13.93 18.82
CA SER A 125 -2.39 15.34 19.23
C SER A 125 -1.23 15.73 20.16
N ARG A 126 -0.52 14.76 20.73
CA ARG A 126 0.68 14.94 21.57
C ARG A 126 1.97 14.70 20.79
N ARG A 127 1.90 14.58 19.45
CA ARG A 127 3.01 14.31 18.53
C ARG A 127 3.66 12.93 18.75
N LYS A 128 2.95 11.97 19.34
CA LYS A 128 3.42 10.59 19.40
C LYS A 128 3.09 9.88 18.09
N ILE A 129 4.04 9.15 17.51
CA ILE A 129 3.83 8.32 16.32
C ILE A 129 2.70 7.31 16.58
N THR A 130 1.76 7.19 15.64
CA THR A 130 0.62 6.27 15.70
C THR A 130 0.65 5.23 14.57
N GLY A 131 1.33 5.53 13.47
CA GLY A 131 1.45 4.63 12.34
C GLY A 131 2.35 5.19 11.24
N GLY A 132 2.64 4.35 10.25
CA GLY A 132 3.48 4.72 9.13
C GLY A 132 3.20 3.89 7.88
N GLY A 133 3.60 4.41 6.73
CA GLY A 133 3.51 3.73 5.45
C GLY A 133 4.58 4.14 4.46
N VAL A 134 4.78 3.27 3.47
CA VAL A 134 5.69 3.41 2.34
C VAL A 134 4.86 3.27 1.08
N PHE A 135 4.79 4.35 0.31
CA PHE A 135 4.00 4.42 -0.92
C PHE A 135 4.89 4.67 -2.12
N ILE A 136 4.62 3.96 -3.22
CA ILE A 136 5.32 4.13 -4.49
C ILE A 136 4.36 4.73 -5.51
N PHE A 137 4.84 5.70 -6.29
CA PHE A 137 4.11 6.37 -7.35
C PHE A 137 4.68 5.94 -8.70
N GLN A 138 3.85 5.37 -9.54
CA GLN A 138 4.24 5.01 -10.91
C GLN A 138 3.06 5.31 -11.84
N ASP A 139 3.33 6.08 -12.88
CA ASP A 139 2.32 6.59 -13.83
C ASP A 139 1.16 7.30 -13.11
N LYS A 140 -0.05 6.71 -13.17
CA LYS A 140 -1.27 7.21 -12.51
C LYS A 140 -1.69 6.36 -11.32
N THR A 141 -0.79 5.51 -10.83
CA THR A 141 -1.06 4.57 -9.73
C THR A 141 -0.16 4.85 -8.53
N ILE A 142 -0.77 4.85 -7.34
CA ILE A 142 -0.07 4.76 -6.06
C ILE A 142 -0.16 3.33 -5.55
N PHE A 143 0.96 2.78 -5.08
CA PHE A 143 1.08 1.43 -4.55
C PHE A 143 1.36 1.49 -3.04
N ASN A 144 0.55 0.78 -2.26
CA ASN A 144 0.82 0.53 -0.85
C ASN A 144 1.83 -0.60 -0.72
N LEU A 145 3.11 -0.25 -0.54
CA LEU A 145 4.14 -1.26 -0.29
C LEU A 145 4.05 -1.77 1.15
N HIS A 146 3.96 -0.85 2.11
CA HIS A 146 3.82 -1.16 3.53
C HIS A 146 2.96 -0.10 4.22
N ALA A 147 2.04 -0.50 5.09
CA ALA A 147 1.31 0.42 5.95
C ALA A 147 0.91 -0.28 7.25
N ASN A 148 1.26 0.31 8.39
CA ASN A 148 1.11 -0.30 9.70
C ASN A 148 0.78 0.73 10.78
N ILE A 149 -0.04 0.32 11.74
CA ILE A 149 -0.53 1.17 12.84
C ILE A 149 -0.17 0.52 14.16
N LEU A 150 0.44 1.29 15.06
CA LEU A 150 0.80 0.84 16.40
C LEU A 150 -0.45 0.43 17.18
N HIS A 151 -0.37 -0.66 17.94
CA HIS A 151 -1.49 -1.31 18.60
C HIS A 151 -2.35 -0.33 19.41
N PHE A 152 -1.72 0.55 20.18
CA PHE A 152 -2.41 1.52 21.03
C PHE A 152 -3.28 2.53 20.25
N ALA A 153 -3.01 2.74 18.96
CA ALA A 153 -3.69 3.71 18.11
C ALA A 153 -4.78 3.09 17.22
N ARG A 154 -4.81 1.75 17.09
CA ARG A 154 -5.76 1.04 16.22
C ARG A 154 -7.22 1.28 16.61
N SER A 155 -7.53 1.18 17.90
CA SER A 155 -8.89 1.40 18.44
C SER A 155 -9.39 2.84 18.31
N ASN A 156 -8.49 3.79 18.02
CA ASN A 156 -8.82 5.19 17.81
C ASN A 156 -8.93 5.57 16.32
N TYR A 157 -8.97 4.58 15.42
CA TYR A 157 -9.12 4.78 13.98
C TYR A 157 -7.93 5.45 13.28
N ALA A 158 -6.71 5.28 13.81
CA ALA A 158 -5.50 5.83 13.18
C ALA A 158 -5.21 5.22 11.79
N GLY A 159 -5.68 3.98 11.55
CA GLY A 159 -5.59 3.33 10.24
C GLY A 159 -6.48 4.01 9.21
N GLU A 160 -7.73 4.26 9.55
CA GLU A 160 -8.68 4.98 8.69
C GLU A 160 -8.18 6.39 8.40
N PHE A 161 -7.58 7.07 9.39
CA PHE A 161 -6.94 8.36 9.17
C PHE A 161 -5.78 8.27 8.17
N LEU A 162 -4.83 7.34 8.35
CA LEU A 162 -3.69 7.15 7.44
C LEU A 162 -4.17 6.91 6.00
N TYR A 163 -5.04 5.92 5.79
CA TYR A 163 -5.51 5.57 4.45
C TYR A 163 -6.32 6.70 3.80
N TRP A 164 -7.21 7.35 4.55
CA TRP A 164 -8.01 8.46 4.01
C TRP A 164 -7.13 9.64 3.61
N SER A 165 -6.17 10.03 4.44
CA SER A 165 -5.23 11.11 4.09
C SER A 165 -4.36 10.79 2.87
N VAL A 166 -3.95 9.52 2.70
CA VAL A 166 -3.23 9.07 1.50
C VAL A 166 -4.13 9.12 0.27
N ILE A 167 -5.39 8.70 0.38
CA ILE A 167 -6.38 8.79 -0.70
C ILE A 167 -6.58 10.25 -1.13
N GLU A 168 -6.84 11.16 -0.18
CA GLU A 168 -7.05 12.58 -0.48
C GLU A 168 -5.84 13.20 -1.16
N ARG A 169 -4.63 12.95 -0.63
CA ARG A 169 -3.38 13.42 -1.24
C ARG A 169 -3.18 12.86 -2.65
N SER A 170 -3.52 11.60 -2.87
CA SER A 170 -3.38 10.93 -4.17
C SER A 170 -4.32 11.50 -5.22
N ILE A 171 -5.56 11.81 -4.84
CA ILE A 171 -6.53 12.52 -5.69
C ILE A 171 -6.00 13.92 -6.03
N GLN A 172 -5.47 14.66 -5.04
CA GLN A 172 -4.87 15.98 -5.25
C GLN A 172 -3.65 15.95 -6.20
N LYS A 173 -2.87 14.86 -6.15
CA LYS A 173 -1.75 14.61 -7.09
C LYS A 173 -2.22 14.17 -8.50
N GLY A 174 -3.53 13.99 -8.71
CA GLY A 174 -4.09 13.62 -10.01
C GLY A 174 -3.81 12.17 -10.42
N LEU A 175 -3.73 11.26 -9.43
CA LEU A 175 -3.63 9.82 -9.64
C LEU A 175 -5.02 9.22 -9.86
N SER A 176 -5.11 8.13 -10.63
CA SER A 176 -6.37 7.46 -10.95
C SER A 176 -6.60 6.18 -10.16
N THR A 177 -5.55 5.59 -9.59
CA THR A 177 -5.64 4.25 -8.98
C THR A 177 -4.83 4.17 -7.70
N PHE A 178 -5.40 3.59 -6.65
CA PHE A 178 -4.67 3.16 -5.46
C PHE A 178 -4.66 1.64 -5.36
N ASP A 179 -3.50 1.04 -5.54
CA ASP A 179 -3.26 -0.37 -5.24
C ASP A 179 -3.01 -0.56 -3.74
N LEU A 180 -3.97 -1.17 -3.03
CA LEU A 180 -3.88 -1.47 -1.60
C LEU A 180 -3.01 -2.69 -1.28
N GLY A 181 -2.46 -3.33 -2.30
CA GLY A 181 -1.65 -4.52 -2.22
C GLY A 181 -2.46 -5.81 -2.29
N ARG A 182 -1.71 -6.89 -2.15
CA ARG A 182 -2.16 -8.27 -2.29
C ARG A 182 -2.76 -8.80 -0.99
N ARG A 183 -3.87 -9.53 -1.06
CA ARG A 183 -4.38 -10.34 0.06
C ARG A 183 -4.67 -11.77 -0.37
N PHE A 184 -4.54 -12.69 0.59
CA PHE A 184 -4.90 -14.09 0.39
C PHE A 184 -6.41 -14.21 0.14
N ASN A 185 -6.78 -14.97 -0.88
CA ASN A 185 -8.17 -15.22 -1.22
C ASN A 185 -8.75 -16.31 -0.30
N ARG A 186 -9.59 -15.92 0.67
CA ARG A 186 -10.18 -16.84 1.64
C ARG A 186 -11.31 -17.72 1.07
N LEU A 187 -11.71 -17.52 -0.19
CA LEU A 187 -12.78 -18.30 -0.85
C LEU A 187 -12.32 -19.69 -1.35
N TRP A 188 -11.06 -20.06 -1.13
CA TRP A 188 -10.46 -21.34 -1.54
C TRP A 188 -10.01 -22.22 -0.36
N GLN A 189 -10.71 -22.14 0.78
CA GLN A 189 -10.65 -23.13 1.87
C GLN A 189 -12.00 -23.84 1.95
#